data_AF-A0A9Q5C385-F1
#
_entry.id   AF-A0A9Q5C385-F1
#
_cell.length_a   1.000
_cell.length_b   1.000
_cell.length_c   1.000
_cell.angle_alpha   90.00
_cell.angle_beta   90.00
_cell.angle_gamma   90.00
#
_symmetry.space_group_name_H-M   'P 1'
#
loop_
_entity.id
_entity.type
_entity.pdbx_description
1 polymer ?
#
loop_
_entity_poly.entity_id
_entity_poly.type
_entity_poly.pdbx_seq_one_letter_code
_entity_poly.pdbx_strand_id
1 'polypeptide(L)' 'MVQMKKHKIKVDKLLYIWVPTEQKAELFYHLVTKRLDADHNYFTVKDAYVKASDVEFHGVKLTPSNTPEEAQATALKK' A
#
# COMPACT_ATOMS: atom_id res chain seq x y z
N MET A 1 0.59 -14.97 -28.18
CA MET A 1 0.01 -15.13 -26.84
C MET A 1 0.65 -14.09 -25.94
N VAL A 2 -0.09 -13.08 -25.46
CA VAL A 2 0.43 -12.12 -24.49
C VAL A 2 -0.42 -12.26 -23.24
N GLN A 3 0.08 -13.01 -22.26
CA GLN A 3 -0.49 -12.97 -20.91
C GLN A 3 0.25 -11.89 -20.14
N MET A 4 -0.35 -10.70 -20.06
CA MET A 4 0.03 -9.71 -19.05
C MET A 4 -0.26 -10.35 -17.69
N LYS A 5 0.80 -10.81 -17.02
CA LYS A 5 0.75 -11.35 -15.66
C LYS A 5 0.06 -10.33 -14.76
N LYS A 6 -1.23 -10.55 -14.49
CA LYS A 6 -1.94 -9.94 -13.36
C LYS A 6 -1.27 -10.45 -12.09
N HIS A 7 -0.19 -9.80 -11.67
CA HIS A 7 0.44 -10.05 -10.39
C HIS A 7 -0.58 -9.66 -9.31
N LYS A 8 -1.31 -10.66 -8.80
CA LYS A 8 -2.22 -10.48 -7.66
C LYS A 8 -1.36 -10.28 -6.43
N ILE A 9 -1.10 -9.03 -6.07
CA ILE A 9 -0.33 -8.70 -4.89
C ILE A 9 -1.24 -8.84 -3.66
N LYS A 10 -0.78 -9.60 -2.66
CA LYS A 10 -1.46 -9.70 -1.37
C LYS A 10 -1.18 -8.43 -0.56
N VAL A 11 -2.26 -7.74 -0.20
CA VAL A 11 -2.29 -6.67 0.78
C VAL A 11 -2.83 -7.22 2.10
N ASP A 12 -2.24 -6.79 3.22
CA ASP A 12 -2.72 -7.18 4.56
C ASP A 12 -3.54 -6.07 5.19
N LYS A 13 -3.10 -4.82 5.00
CA LYS A 13 -3.66 -3.67 5.70
C LYS A 13 -3.79 -2.45 4.80
N LEU A 14 -4.79 -1.64 5.14
CA LEU A 14 -4.95 -0.29 4.64
C LEU A 14 -4.70 0.66 5.80
N LEU A 15 -3.96 1.74 5.58
CA LEU A 15 -3.48 2.64 6.61
C LEU A 15 -3.59 4.08 6.10
N TYR A 16 -3.98 5.04 6.93
CA TYR A 16 -3.72 6.43 6.62
C TYR A 16 -2.28 6.77 6.97
N ILE A 17 -1.58 7.40 6.03
CA ILE A 17 -0.27 8.00 6.23
C ILE A 17 -0.40 9.49 5.97
N TRP A 18 0.11 10.31 6.89
CA TRP A 18 0.11 11.75 6.73
C TRP A 18 1.18 12.18 5.72
N VAL A 19 0.74 12.87 4.67
CA VAL A 19 1.61 13.41 3.63
C VAL A 19 1.83 14.89 3.94
N PRO A 20 3.01 15.31 4.45
CA PRO A 20 3.24 16.71 4.81
C PRO A 20 3.17 17.64 3.59
N THR A 21 3.55 17.14 2.41
CA THR A 21 3.49 17.88 1.14
C THR A 21 2.05 18.25 0.76
N GLU A 22 1.08 17.39 1.05
CA GLU A 22 -0.33 17.63 0.75
C GLU A 22 -1.13 18.09 1.99
N GLN A 23 -0.48 18.17 3.15
CA GLN A 23 -1.09 18.49 4.45
C GLN A 23 -2.38 17.71 4.73
N LYS A 24 -2.42 16.44 4.31
CA LYS A 24 -3.58 15.56 4.44
C LYS A 24 -3.14 14.14 4.73
N ALA A 25 -4.02 13.39 5.36
CA ALA A 25 -3.87 11.96 5.54
C ALA A 25 -4.36 11.23 4.27
N GLU A 26 -3.47 10.48 3.63
CA GLU A 26 -3.79 9.71 2.44
C GLU A 26 -3.75 8.21 2.73
N LEU A 27 -4.56 7.45 2.01
CA LEU A 27 -4.69 6.00 2.20
C LEU A 27 -3.57 5.26 1.47
N PHE A 28 -2.92 4.36 2.18
CA PHE A 28 -1.87 3.48 1.66
C PHE A 28 -2.17 2.02 1.98
N TYR A 29 -2.00 1.17 0.98
CA TYR A 29 -2.02 -0.27 1.13
C TYR A 29 -0.63 -0.77 1.54
N HIS A 30 -0.58 -1.57 2.61
CA HIS A 30 0.61 -2.30 3.02
C HIS A 30 0.64 -3.65 2.31
N LEU A 31 1.67 -3.81 1.47
CA LEU A 31 1.95 -5.02 0.73
C LEU A 31 2.82 -5.93 1.62
N VAL A 32 2.28 -7.09 1.97
CA VAL A 32 2.99 -8.14 2.74
C VAL A 32 3.53 -9.25 1.84
N THR A 33 3.45 -9.09 0.52
CA THR A 33 3.96 -10.13 -0.38
C THR A 33 5.47 -10.24 -0.22
N LYS A 34 5.96 -11.43 0.15
CA LYS A 34 7.41 -11.66 0.28
C LYS A 34 8.11 -11.79 -1.08
N ARG A 35 7.36 -12.00 -2.17
CA ARG A 35 7.93 -12.23 -3.50
C ARG A 35 7.09 -11.50 -4.53
N LEU A 36 7.70 -10.54 -5.20
CA LEU A 36 7.20 -9.99 -6.45
C LEU A 36 8.06 -10.57 -7.57
N ASP A 37 7.41 -11.34 -8.44
CA ASP A 37 8.00 -11.85 -9.68
C ASP A 37 8.07 -10.69 -10.68
N ALA A 38 9.24 -10.05 -10.80
CA ALA A 38 9.48 -9.05 -11.84
C ALA A 38 10.37 -9.69 -12.90
N ASP A 39 9.76 -10.19 -13.98
CA ASP A 39 10.39 -10.70 -15.22
C ASP A 39 11.89 -11.04 -15.09
N HIS A 40 12.18 -12.20 -14.49
CA HIS A 40 13.52 -12.77 -14.21
C HIS A 40 14.24 -12.33 -12.93
N ASN A 41 13.68 -11.46 -12.10
CA ASN A 41 14.24 -11.08 -10.80
C ASN A 41 13.18 -11.14 -9.67
N TYR A 42 13.60 -11.67 -8.52
CA TYR A 42 12.75 -11.80 -7.34
C TYR A 42 13.13 -10.73 -6.33
N PHE A 43 12.27 -9.75 -6.13
CA PHE A 43 12.48 -8.76 -5.08
C PHE A 43 11.66 -9.13 -3.85
N THR A 44 12.35 -9.18 -2.71
CA THR A 44 11.72 -9.36 -1.41
C THR A 44 11.35 -8.00 -0.86
N VAL A 45 10.08 -7.61 -1.03
CA VAL A 45 9.51 -6.43 -0.37
C VAL A 45 8.99 -6.87 1.00
N LYS A 46 9.64 -6.44 2.08
CA LYS A 46 9.19 -6.70 3.45
C LYS A 46 8.15 -5.67 3.92
N ASP A 47 8.25 -4.44 3.43
CA ASP A 47 7.39 -3.32 3.84
C ASP A 47 7.22 -2.33 2.68
N ALA A 48 6.38 -2.69 1.70
CA ALA A 48 6.04 -1.78 0.62
C ALA A 48 4.67 -1.15 0.88
N TYR A 49 4.60 0.17 0.74
CA TYR A 49 3.39 0.94 0.88
C TYR A 49 3.05 1.55 -0.47
N VAL A 50 1.83 1.34 -0.95
CA VAL A 50 1.36 1.89 -2.23
C VAL A 50 0.12 2.74 -1.98
N LYS A 51 0.07 3.92 -2.59
CA LYS A 51 -1.05 4.83 -2.49
C LYS A 51 -2.32 4.19 -3.04
N ALA A 52 -3.37 4.16 -2.24
CA ALA A 52 -4.64 3.58 -2.64
C ALA A 52 -5.26 4.29 -3.85
N SER A 53 -5.00 5.58 -4.03
CA SER A 53 -5.49 6.34 -5.20
C SER A 53 -4.80 5.98 -6.51
N ASP A 54 -3.58 5.42 -6.47
CA ASP A 54 -2.78 5.11 -7.66
C ASP A 54 -3.00 3.68 -8.17
N VAL A 55 -3.61 2.82 -7.35
CA VAL A 55 -3.87 1.41 -7.66
C VAL A 55 -5.36 1.13 -7.74
N GLU A 56 -5.77 0.48 -8.83
CA GLU A 56 -7.10 -0.11 -8.94
C GLU A 56 -7.17 -1.39 -8.10
N PHE A 57 -7.85 -1.29 -6.95
CA PHE A 57 -8.07 -2.42 -6.05
C PHE A 57 -9.22 -3.29 -6.56
N HIS A 58 -8.90 -4.52 -6.98
CA HIS A 58 -9.89 -5.54 -7.34
C HIS A 58 -9.98 -6.61 -6.24
N GLY A 59 -10.86 -6.43 -5.24
CA GLY A 59 -11.01 -7.39 -4.14
C GLY A 59 -11.95 -6.95 -3.00
N VAL A 60 -11.77 -7.54 -1.81
CA VAL A 60 -12.51 -7.19 -0.59
C VAL A 60 -12.01 -5.87 -0.03
N LYS A 61 -12.88 -4.86 0.06
CA LYS A 61 -12.53 -3.53 0.56
C LYS A 61 -11.95 -3.64 1.98
N LEU A 62 -10.65 -3.36 2.11
CA LEU A 62 -10.00 -3.33 3.43
C LEU A 62 -10.45 -2.08 4.18
N THR A 63 -10.82 -2.25 5.45
CA THR A 63 -11.03 -1.12 6.36
C THR A 63 -9.68 -0.56 6.78
N PRO A 64 -9.50 0.77 6.78
CA PRO A 64 -8.29 1.37 7.27
C PRO A 64 -8.10 1.01 8.75
N SER A 65 -6.87 0.64 9.12
CA SER A 65 -6.54 0.21 10.47
C SER A 65 -6.33 1.36 11.45
N ASN A 66 -6.17 2.60 10.96
CA ASN A 66 -6.08 3.82 11.77
C ASN A 66 -7.02 4.90 11.22
N THR A 67 -7.11 5.99 11.96
CA THR A 67 -7.78 7.23 11.55
C THR A 67 -6.80 8.23 10.91
N PRO A 68 -7.29 9.19 10.09
CA PRO A 68 -6.45 10.26 9.56
C PRO A 68 -5.78 11.10 10.67
N GLU A 69 -6.42 11.26 11.82
CA GLU A 69 -5.86 11.94 13.00
C GLU A 69 -4.69 11.16 13.61
N GLU A 70 -4.79 9.84 13.71
CA GLU A 70 -3.68 8.98 14.15
C GLU A 70 -2.50 9.02 13.17
N ALA A 71 -2.77 9.07 11.87
CA ALA A 71 -1.73 9.21 10.85
C ALA A 71 -0.96 10.53 11.00
N GLN A 72 -1.69 11.62 11.24
CA GLN A 72 -1.12 12.93 11.50
C GLN A 72 -0.30 12.94 12.79
N ALA A 73 -0.85 12.41 13.88
CA ALA A 73 -0.16 12.30 15.16
C ALA A 73 1.11 11.44 15.06
N THR A 74 1.09 10.38 14.25
CA THR A 74 2.26 9.52 13.98
C THR A 74 3.34 10.27 13.21
N ALA A 75 2.97 11.07 12.21
CA ALA A 75 3.93 11.88 11.47
C ALA A 75 4.51 13.04 12.30
N LEU A 76 3.71 13.62 13.20
CA LEU A 76 4.14 14.66 14.14
C LEU A 76 5.01 14.11 15.28
N LYS A 77 4.91 12.82 15.59
CA LYS A 77 5.71 12.14 16.63
C LYS A 77 7.12 11.72 16.17
N LYS A 78 7.54 12.10 14.95
CA LYS A 78 8.83 11.71 14.38
C LYS A 78 9.96 12.69 14.68
#